data_AF-A0A7Z9LNF3-F1
#
_entry.id   AF-A0A7Z9LNF3-F1
#
_cell.length_a   1.000
_cell.length_b   1.000
_cell.length_c   1.000
_cell.angle_alpha   90.00
_cell.angle_beta   90.00
_cell.angle_gamma   90.00
#
_symmetry.space_group_name_H-M   'P 1'
#
loop_
_entity.id
_entity.type
_entity.pdbx_description
1 polymer ?
#
loop_
_entity_poly.entity_id
_entity_poly.type
_entity_poly.pdbx_seq_one_letter_code
_entity_poly.pdbx_strand_id
1 'polypeptide(L)' 'MAKKVWRHTLTKKEQKLWDREDMKGWCKALEGCVEDEGREGKCKKYMIYSHDGELLTKGDVIALPQPKSEGTTREPVTF' A
#
# COMPACT_ATOMS: atom_id res chain seq x y z
N MET A 1 11.52 -8.27 15.28
CA MET A 1 10.43 -9.16 14.84
C MET A 1 9.60 -8.40 13.81
N ALA A 2 9.49 -8.88 12.57
CA ALA A 2 8.73 -8.20 11.53
C ALA A 2 7.23 -8.24 11.86
N LYS A 3 6.57 -7.09 11.90
CA LYS A 3 5.11 -7.03 12.07
C LYS A 3 4.49 -7.71 10.85
N LYS A 4 3.70 -8.76 11.06
CA LYS A 4 3.02 -9.48 9.95
C LYS A 4 1.97 -8.61 9.26
N VAL A 5 1.45 -7.60 9.97
CA VAL A 5 0.34 -6.76 9.56
C VAL A 5 0.67 -5.30 9.84
N TRP A 6 0.56 -4.46 8.82
CA TRP A 6 0.56 -3.01 8.93
C TRP A 6 -0.85 -2.53 9.30
N ARG A 7 -0.95 -1.59 10.24
CA ARG A 7 -2.24 -1.08 10.73
C ARG A 7 -2.21 0.43 10.64
N HIS A 8 -3.21 0.98 9.97
CA HIS A 8 -3.44 2.42 9.88
C HIS A 8 -4.80 2.73 10.49
N THR A 9 -4.86 3.73 11.37
CA THR A 9 -6.11 4.18 12.00
C THR A 9 -6.41 5.58 11.48
N LEU A 10 -7.58 5.76 10.88
CA LEU A 10 -7.99 7.06 10.36
C LEU A 10 -8.12 8.08 11.49
N THR A 11 -7.66 9.29 11.24
CA THR A 11 -8.00 10.43 12.08
C THR A 11 -9.45 10.86 11.86
N LYS A 12 -9.98 11.69 12.76
CA LYS A 12 -11.35 12.25 12.63
C LYS A 12 -11.59 12.98 11.30
N LYS A 13 -10.54 13.57 10.71
CA LYS A 13 -10.64 14.30 9.43
C LYS A 13 -10.71 13.32 8.26
N GLU A 14 -9.87 12.29 8.30
CA GLU A 14 -9.84 11.22 7.32
C GLU A 14 -11.11 10.39 7.33
N GLN A 15 -11.67 10.10 8.52
CA GLN A 15 -12.96 9.43 8.65
C GLN A 15 -14.07 10.19 7.90
N LYS A 16 -14.12 11.52 8.04
CA LYS A 16 -15.09 12.35 7.31
C LYS A 16 -14.93 12.29 5.80
N LEU A 17 -13.70 12.11 5.29
CA LEU A 17 -13.46 11.91 3.86
C LEU A 17 -13.82 10.48 3.44
N TRP A 18 -13.57 9.50 4.31
CA TRP A 18 -13.88 8.10 4.06
C TRP A 18 -15.39 7.83 3.96
N ASP A 19 -16.19 8.48 4.80
CA ASP A 19 -17.66 8.39 4.79
C ASP A 19 -18.32 9.10 3.58
N ARG A 20 -17.58 9.95 2.86
CA ARG A 20 -18.12 10.65 1.69
C ARG A 20 -18.06 9.76 0.45
N GLU A 21 -19.22 9.50 -0.14
CA GLU A 21 -19.31 8.72 -1.37
C GLU A 21 -18.57 9.34 -2.56
N ASP A 22 -18.44 10.68 -2.60
CA ASP A 22 -17.70 11.40 -3.62
C ASP A 22 -16.17 11.24 -3.50
N MET A 23 -15.69 10.70 -2.37
CA MET A 23 -14.27 10.57 -2.04
C MET A 23 -13.72 9.15 -2.23
N LYS A 24 -14.43 8.28 -2.96
CA LYS A 24 -13.96 6.90 -3.27
C LYS A 24 -12.56 6.87 -3.91
N GLY A 25 -12.21 7.90 -4.71
CA GLY A 25 -10.86 8.04 -5.28
C GLY A 25 -9.79 8.31 -4.24
N TRP A 26 -10.11 9.13 -3.23
CA TRP A 26 -9.21 9.41 -2.11
C TRP A 26 -9.04 8.18 -1.21
N CYS A 27 -10.11 7.41 -0.93
CA CYS A 27 -10.01 6.16 -0.18
C CYS A 27 -9.05 5.16 -0.85
N LYS A 28 -9.16 5.00 -2.18
CA LYS A 28 -8.24 4.15 -2.95
C LYS A 28 -6.79 4.65 -2.91
N ALA A 29 -6.57 5.96 -2.97
CA ALA A 29 -5.23 6.52 -2.85
C ALA A 29 -4.63 6.26 -1.46
N LEU A 30 -5.45 6.40 -0.41
CA LEU A 30 -5.04 6.09 0.96
C LEU A 30 -4.73 4.60 1.14
N GLU A 31 -5.55 3.70 0.58
CA GLU A 31 -5.26 2.25 0.56
C GLU A 31 -3.90 1.96 -0.09
N GLY A 32 -3.59 2.61 -1.22
CA GLY A 32 -2.29 2.50 -1.87
C GLY A 32 -1.13 2.98 -0.98
N CYS A 33 -1.27 4.15 -0.36
CA CYS A 33 -0.25 4.66 0.57
C CYS A 33 -0.01 3.71 1.75
N VAL A 34 -1.08 3.20 2.37
CA VAL A 34 -0.99 2.27 3.49
C VAL A 34 -0.38 0.93 3.06
N GLU A 35 -0.66 0.47 1.83
CA GLU A 35 -0.01 -0.70 1.25
C GLU A 35 1.50 -0.47 1.06
N ASP A 36 1.90 0.67 0.51
CA ASP A 36 3.29 1.04 0.28
C ASP A 36 4.08 1.12 1.60
N GLU A 37 3.53 1.76 2.63
CA GLU A 37 4.11 1.78 3.99
C GLU A 37 4.25 0.35 4.56
N GLY A 38 3.22 -0.48 4.35
CA GLY A 38 3.27 -1.89 4.71
C GLY A 38 4.39 -2.63 3.99
N ARG A 39 4.65 -2.31 2.72
CA ARG A 39 5.72 -2.88 1.91
C ARG A 39 7.10 -2.46 2.43
N GLU A 40 7.30 -1.17 2.71
CA GLU A 40 8.52 -0.64 3.33
C GLU A 40 8.80 -1.29 4.70
N GLY A 41 7.75 -1.48 5.50
CA GLY A 41 7.78 -2.18 6.78
C GLY A 41 7.94 -3.70 6.69
N LYS A 42 8.04 -4.28 5.49
CA LYS A 42 8.08 -5.74 5.22
C LYS A 42 6.90 -6.50 5.82
N CYS A 43 5.74 -5.85 5.91
CA CYS A 43 4.47 -6.44 6.31
C CYS A 43 3.86 -7.23 5.13
N LYS A 44 3.07 -8.26 5.43
CA LYS A 44 2.39 -9.06 4.38
C LYS A 44 0.96 -8.61 4.13
N LYS A 45 0.37 -7.88 5.07
CA LYS A 45 -1.02 -7.45 5.05
C LYS A 45 -1.11 -6.03 5.56
N TYR A 46 -2.11 -5.29 5.11
CA TYR A 46 -2.48 -4.01 5.67
C TYR A 46 -3.93 -4.03 6.14
N MET A 47 -4.23 -3.21 7.14
CA MET A 47 -5.55 -3.02 7.70
C MET A 47 -5.76 -1.54 7.99
N ILE A 48 -6.89 -1.00 7.54
CA ILE A 48 -7.31 0.36 7.84
C ILE A 48 -8.49 0.28 8.80
N TYR A 49 -8.36 0.99 9.91
CA TYR A 49 -9.36 1.10 10.95
C TYR A 49 -9.97 2.49 10.96
N SER A 50 -11.24 2.57 11.31
CA SER A 50 -11.94 3.81 11.61
C SER A 50 -11.34 4.47 12.85
N HIS A 51 -11.64 5.74 13.04
CA HIS A 51 -11.28 6.46 14.25
C HIS A 51 -11.80 5.75 15.53
N ASP A 52 -12.95 5.08 15.45
CA ASP A 52 -13.58 4.35 16.56
C ASP A 52 -13.05 2.91 16.72
N GLY A 53 -12.08 2.52 15.89
CA GLY A 53 -11.42 1.21 15.94
C GLY A 53 -12.14 0.12 15.16
N GLU A 54 -13.14 0.46 14.36
CA GLU A 54 -13.82 -0.48 13.47
C GLU A 54 -12.96 -0.79 12.25
N LEU A 55 -12.94 -2.03 11.77
CA LEU A 55 -12.17 -2.37 10.58
C LEU A 55 -12.90 -1.88 9.33
N LEU A 56 -12.32 -0.92 8.61
CA LEU A 56 -12.89 -0.39 7.37
C LEU A 56 -12.51 -1.24 6.16
N THR A 57 -11.20 -1.52 6.00
CA THR A 57 -10.69 -2.32 4.89
C THR A 57 -9.45 -3.11 5.32
N LYS A 58 -9.20 -4.21 4.62
CA LYS A 58 -7.99 -5.04 4.79
C LYS A 58 -7.58 -5.61 3.43
N GLY A 59 -6.28 -5.71 3.23
CA GLY A 59 -5.71 -6.28 2.02
C GLY A 59 -4.39 -6.98 2.27
N ASP A 60 -3.92 -7.69 1.25
CA ASP A 60 -2.58 -8.24 1.19
C ASP A 60 -1.65 -7.19 0.56
N VAL A 61 -0.45 -7.03 1.12
CA VAL A 61 0.58 -6.16 0.54
C VAL A 61 1.17 -6.91 -0.64
N ILE A 62 0.89 -6.43 -1.85
CA ILE A 62 1.44 -7.04 -3.06
C ILE A 62 2.90 -6.60 -3.16
N ALA A 63 3.81 -7.56 -3.20
CA ALA A 63 5.19 -7.30 -3.55
C ALA A 63 5.22 -6.87 -5.02
N LEU A 64 5.67 -5.64 -5.30
CA LEU A 64 5.93 -5.24 -6.67
C LEU A 64 6.92 -6.23 -7.29
N PRO A 65 6.69 -6.68 -8.53
CA PRO A 65 7.68 -7.49 -9.22
C PRO A 65 8.97 -6.68 -9.24
N GLN A 66 10.03 -7.24 -8.66
CA GLN A 66 11.35 -6.62 -8.77
C GLN A 66 11.60 -6.46 -10.28
N PRO A 67 12.02 -5.27 -10.75
CA PRO A 67 12.42 -5.13 -12.13
C PRO A 67 13.47 -6.20 -12.36
N LYS A 68 13.16 -7.18 -13.21
CA LYS A 68 14.16 -8.15 -13.64
C LYS A 68 15.28 -7.28 -14.19
N SER A 69 16.46 -7.33 -13.57
CA SER A 69 17.68 -6.85 -14.19
C SER A 69 17.85 -7.69 -15.44
N GLU A 70 17.18 -7.29 -16.51
CA GLU A 70 17.37 -7.84 -17.83
C GLU A 70 18.76 -7.35 -18.22
N GLY A 71 19.74 -8.21 -17.98
CA GLY A 71 21.10 -8.03 -18.44
C GLY A 71 21.07 -8.02 -19.96
N THR A 72 20.81 -6.85 -20.54
CA THR A 72 21.08 -6.58 -21.94
C THR A 72 22.59 -6.61 -22.09
N THR A 73 23.14 -7.79 -22.34
CA THR A 73 24.44 -7.96 -22.98
C THR A 73 24.34 -7.25 -24.31
N ARG A 74 24.75 -5.97 -24.33
CA ARG A 74 25.00 -5.26 -25.57
C ARG A 74 26.25 -5.89 -26.17
N GLU A 75 26.08 -6.77 -27.14
CA GLU A 75 27.19 -7.26 -27.95
C GLU A 75 27.83 -6.04 -28.66
N PRO A 76 29.16 -5.86 -28.57
CA PRO A 76 29.82 -4.78 -29.29
C PRO A 76 29.80 -5.12 -30.79
N VAL A 77 29.13 -4.27 -31.58
CA VAL A 77 29.19 -4.34 -33.03
C VAL A 77 30.57 -3.82 -33.46
N THR A 78 31.46 -4.73 -33.83
CA THR A 78 32.76 -4.39 -34.42
C THR A 78 32.54 -3.96 -35.87
N PHE A 79 32.93 -2.72 -36.20
CA PHE A 79 33.00 -2.20 -37.56
C PHE A 79 34.25 -2.70 -38.29
#